data_AF-A0A151RTK3-F1
#
_entry.id   AF-A0A151RTK3-F1
#
_cell.length_a   1.000
_cell.length_b   1.000
_cell.length_c   1.000
_cell.angle_alpha   90.00
_cell.angle_beta   90.00
_cell.angle_gamma   90.00
#
_symmetry.space_group_name_H-M   'P 1'
#
loop_
_entity.id
_entity.type
_entity.pdbx_description
1 polymer ?
#
loop_
_entity_poly.entity_id
_entity_poly.type
_entity_poly.pdbx_seq_one_letter_code
_entity_poly.pdbx_strand_id
1 'polypeptide(L)' 'MHEPRERHMQAVYKILQYLKSSLGKRLLFKREDTLTMKIYTDADYVGSIIDRKSTSGYCMFLGDSLVT' A
#
# COMPACT_ATOMS: atom_id res chain seq x y z
N MET A 1 -12.85 -7.85 -23.32
CA MET A 1 -11.51 -8.47 -23.17
C MET A 1 -10.81 -8.57 -24.53
N HIS A 2 -10.63 -7.45 -25.26
CA HIS A 2 -10.23 -7.57 -26.68
C HIS A 2 -8.99 -6.79 -27.12
N GLU A 3 -8.32 -6.06 -26.22
CA GLU A 3 -7.01 -5.49 -26.52
C GLU A 3 -6.33 -5.07 -25.20
N PRO A 4 -5.62 -5.98 -24.50
CA PRO A 4 -4.79 -5.56 -23.39
C PRO A 4 -3.66 -4.69 -23.95
N ARG A 5 -3.81 -3.37 -23.83
CA ARG A 5 -2.73 -2.41 -24.13
C ARG A 5 -1.44 -2.88 -23.44
N GLU A 6 -0.29 -2.71 -24.09
CA GLU A 6 1.03 -3.19 -23.64
C GLU A 6 1.29 -3.04 -22.14
N ARG A 7 0.87 -1.92 -21.54
CA ARG A 7 0.93 -1.64 -20.11
C ARG A 7 0.25 -2.70 -19.24
N HIS A 8 -0.91 -3.19 -19.64
CA HIS A 8 -1.64 -4.24 -18.93
C HIS A 8 -0.87 -5.56 -18.98
N MET A 9 -0.31 -5.92 -20.14
CA MET A 9 0.50 -7.14 -20.27
C MET A 9 1.77 -7.06 -19.42
N GLN A 10 2.44 -5.90 -19.41
CA GLN A 10 3.59 -5.67 -18.54
C GLN A 10 3.23 -5.82 -17.05
N ALA A 11 2.07 -5.31 -16.62
CA ALA A 11 1.59 -5.49 -15.25
C ALA A 11 1.34 -6.97 -14.92
N VAL A 12 0.69 -7.71 -15.83
CA VAL A 12 0.45 -9.16 -15.67
C VAL A 12 1.77 -9.93 -15.55
N TYR A 13 2.76 -9.65 -16.41
CA TYR A 13 4.07 -10.30 -16.33
C TYR A 13 4.77 -10.04 -14.99
N LYS A 14 4.70 -8.81 -14.47
CA LYS A 14 5.25 -8.48 -13.15
C LYS A 14 4.57 -9.28 -12.03
N ILE A 15 3.24 -9.39 -12.06
CA ILE A 15 2.48 -10.20 -11.10
C ILE A 15 2.92 -11.66 -11.16
N LEU A 16 3.00 -12.24 -12.36
CA LEU A 16 3.41 -13.64 -12.53
C LEU A 16 4.85 -13.89 -12.08
N GLN A 17 5.77 -12.97 -12.35
CA GLN A 17 7.16 -13.06 -11.90
C GLN A 17 7.26 -12.98 -10.36
N TYR A 18 6.46 -12.12 -9.74
CA TYR A 18 6.38 -12.04 -8.28
C TYR A 18 5.87 -13.36 -7.69
N LEU A 19 4.75 -13.89 -8.20
CA LEU A 19 4.18 -15.16 -7.73
C LEU A 19 5.16 -16.33 -7.89
N LYS A 20 5.86 -16.42 -9.02
CA LYS A 20 6.86 -17.46 -9.28
C LYS A 20 8.07 -17.36 -8.35
N SER A 21 8.53 -16.15 -8.02
CA SER A 21 9.68 -15.95 -7.13
C SER A 21 9.32 -16.06 -5.64
N SER A 22 8.04 -16.12 -5.29
CA SER A 22 7.53 -16.14 -3.92
C SER A 22 6.68 -17.37 -3.61
N LEU A 23 6.96 -18.51 -4.26
CA LEU A 23 6.27 -19.78 -3.99
C LEU A 23 6.34 -20.13 -2.49
N GLY A 24 5.17 -20.33 -1.88
CA GLY A 24 5.04 -20.64 -0.45
C GLY A 24 5.04 -19.43 0.49
N LYS A 25 5.36 -18.22 0.01
CA LYS A 25 5.15 -17.01 0.79
C LYS A 25 3.65 -16.68 0.81
N ARG A 26 3.14 -16.36 1.99
CA ARG A 26 1.75 -15.97 2.21
C ARG A 26 1.73 -14.66 2.97
N LEU A 27 0.66 -13.90 2.80
CA LEU A 27 0.35 -12.83 3.74
C LEU A 27 0.01 -13.48 5.08
N LEU A 28 0.82 -13.17 6.10
CA LEU A 28 0.59 -13.66 7.46
C LEU A 28 -0.32 -12.66 8.16
N PHE A 29 -1.58 -13.02 8.34
CA PHE A 29 -2.49 -12.31 9.23
C PHE A 29 -2.40 -12.96 10.60
N LYS A 30 -1.69 -12.32 11.52
CA LYS A 30 -1.63 -12.76 12.91
C LYS A 30 -2.77 -12.09 13.67
N ARG A 31 -3.48 -12.84 14.51
CA ARG A 31 -4.38 -12.25 15.49
C ARG A 31 -3.52 -11.56 16.56
N GLU A 32 -3.68 -10.25 16.70
CA GLU A 32 -3.12 -9.53 17.83
C GLU A 32 -4.06 -9.72 19.02
N ASP A 33 -3.53 -10.24 20.14
CA ASP A 33 -4.31 -10.42 21.38
C ASP A 33 -4.57 -9.08 22.09
N THR A 34 -3.82 -8.04 21.71
CA THR A 34 -3.95 -6.67 22.16
C THR A 34 -4.52 -5.79 21.06
N LEU A 35 -5.60 -5.07 21.36
CA LEU A 35 -6.15 -4.09 20.44
C LEU A 35 -5.37 -2.79 20.57
N THR A 36 -4.30 -2.64 19.78
CA THR A 36 -3.49 -1.40 19.77
C THR A 36 -3.91 -0.51 18.61
N MET A 37 -4.08 0.79 18.88
CA MET A 37 -4.34 1.79 17.85
C MET A 37 -3.04 2.51 17.51
N LYS A 38 -2.63 2.47 16.23
CA LYS A 38 -1.44 3.17 15.73
C LYS A 38 -1.86 4.19 14.68
N ILE A 39 -1.41 5.43 14.80
CA ILE A 39 -1.71 6.52 13.86
C ILE A 39 -0.39 7.04 13.31
N TYR A 40 -0.28 7.07 12.00
CA TYR A 40 0.83 7.68 11.28
C TYR A 40 0.31 8.89 10.53
N THR A 41 1.05 9.99 10.59
CA THR A 41 0.80 11.18 9.79
C THR A 41 2.02 11.40 8.91
N ASP A 42 1.78 11.69 7.64
CA ASP A 42 2.84 12.22 6.79
C ASP A 42 3.00 13.71 7.08
N ALA A 43 4.25 14.16 7.07
CA ALA A 43 4.61 15.56 7.24
C ALA A 43 5.48 15.94 6.03
N ASP A 44 4.81 16.34 4.95
CA ASP A 44 5.44 16.80 3.73
C ASP A 44 5.94 18.23 3.91
N TYR A 45 7.22 18.39 4.27
CA TYR A 45 7.87 19.70 4.37
C TYR A 45 7.97 20.44 3.01
N VAL A 46 7.82 19.71 1.90
CA VAL A 46 7.92 20.24 0.52
C VAL A 46 6.55 20.22 -0.18
N GLY A 47 5.49 20.62 0.52
CA GLY A 47 4.18 20.86 -0.10
C GLY A 47 4.23 22.10 -1.00
N SER A 48 3.94 21.94 -2.30
CA SER A 48 3.69 22.97 -3.34
C SER A 48 4.48 24.30 -3.23
N ILE A 49 5.39 24.56 -4.18
CA ILE A 49 6.13 25.84 -4.31
C ILE A 49 5.18 27.06 -4.41
N ILE A 50 3.95 26.85 -4.90
CA ILE A 50 2.97 27.91 -5.14
C ILE A 50 2.07 28.15 -3.92
N ASP A 51 1.59 27.08 -3.26
CA ASP A 51 0.54 27.21 -2.24
C ASP A 51 0.98 26.85 -0.81
N ARG A 52 2.19 26.27 -0.63
CA ARG A 52 2.69 25.76 0.67
C ARG A 52 1.67 24.93 1.47
N LYS A 53 0.69 24.34 0.79
CA LYS A 53 -0.30 23.46 1.41
C LYS A 53 0.31 22.07 1.48
N SER A 54 0.71 21.69 2.68
CA SER A 54 0.93 20.29 3.04
C SER A 54 -0.34 19.51 2.76
N THR A 55 -0.24 18.45 1.96
CA THR A 55 -1.34 17.49 1.82
C THR A 55 -1.20 16.53 2.99
N SER A 56 -1.76 16.89 4.15
CA SER A 56 -1.67 16.03 5.34
C SER A 56 -2.42 14.72 5.11
N GLY A 57 -1.69 13.66 4.80
CA GLY A 57 -2.17 12.30 4.80
C GLY A 57 -1.99 11.68 6.18
N TYR A 58 -2.98 10.93 6.65
CA TYR A 58 -2.84 10.09 7.84
C TYR A 58 -3.33 8.68 7.56
N CYS A 59 -2.77 7.70 8.25
CA CYS A 59 -3.25 6.33 8.24
C CYS A 59 -3.35 5.79 9.67
N MET A 60 -4.39 5.03 9.92
CA MET A 60 -4.77 4.47 11.21
C MET A 60 -4.84 2.95 11.11
N PHE A 61 -4.10 2.28 11.98
CA PHE A 61 -4.14 0.84 12.15
C PHE A 61 -4.82 0.47 13.46
N LEU A 62 -5.66 -0.56 13.38
CA LEU A 62 -6.22 -1.27 14.52
C LEU A 62 -5.58 -2.67 14.55
N GLY A 63 -4.68 -2.87 15.50
CA GLY A 63 -3.70 -3.94 15.47
C GLY A 63 -2.79 -3.83 14.23
N ASP A 64 -2.82 -4.85 13.38
CA ASP A 64 -2.12 -4.89 12.09
C ASP A 64 -3.04 -4.58 10.88
N SER A 65 -4.31 -4.21 11.12
CA SER A 65 -5.27 -3.91 10.06
C SER A 65 -5.39 -2.41 9.80
N LEU A 66 -5.24 -1.97 8.55
CA LEU A 66 -5.49 -0.59 8.13
C LEU A 66 -7.00 -0.32 8.06
N VAL A 67 -7.47 0.79 8.67
CA VAL A 67 -8.90 1.11 8.81
C VAL A 67 -9.32 2.38 8.05
N THR A 68 -8.35 3.21 7.65
CA THR A 68 -8.59 4.54 7.03
C THR A 68 -8.55 4.51 5.52
#